data_AF-A0A3B0QWY8-F1
#
_entry.id   AF-A0A3B0QWY8-F1
#
_cell.length_a   1.000
_cell.length_b   1.000
_cell.length_c   1.000
_cell.angle_alpha   90.00
_cell.angle_beta   90.00
_cell.angle_gamma   90.00
#
_symmetry.space_group_name_H-M   'P 1'
#
loop_
_entity.id
_entity.type
_entity.pdbx_description
1 polymer ?
#
loop_
_entity_poly.entity_id
_entity_poly.type
_entity_poly.pdbx_seq_one_letter_code
_entity_poly.pdbx_strand_id
1 'polypeptide(L)'
;MPEPLGYSGTTINSYNLSGTLISTFTSASTYTEGIAAAGGNIFLYNAGASIYGKPSDGVEGYILKYDPTGTLLDSFAYESGDRPPFHSEALSYDGTHFWMSGYTDGKVYRMAAEEDKGEDFGTTTVPEPSTYILLGSGLLGLIGLRRKFKMKAS
;
A
#
# COMPACT_ATOMS: atom_id res chain seq x y z
N MET A 1 -23.95 -30.63 -11.28
CA MET A 1 -22.99 -29.54 -10.99
C MET A 1 -23.64 -28.67 -9.95
N PRO A 2 -23.01 -28.36 -8.80
CA PRO A 2 -23.60 -27.42 -7.87
C PRO A 2 -23.51 -26.01 -8.48
N GLU A 3 -24.60 -25.27 -8.41
CA GLU A 3 -24.67 -23.91 -8.94
C GLU A 3 -23.67 -22.99 -8.23
N PRO A 4 -23.11 -21.96 -8.91
CA PRO A 4 -22.24 -21.01 -8.25
C PRO A 4 -23.06 -20.30 -7.17
N LEU A 5 -22.61 -20.36 -5.92
CA LEU A 5 -23.24 -19.65 -4.81
C LEU A 5 -23.30 -18.16 -5.19
N GLY A 6 -24.50 -17.67 -5.46
CA GLY A 6 -24.78 -16.33 -6.00
C GLY A 6 -24.57 -15.23 -4.99
N TYR A 7 -23.32 -14.94 -4.64
CA TYR A 7 -22.98 -13.74 -3.87
C TYR A 7 -22.68 -12.60 -4.84
N SER A 8 -23.63 -11.67 -4.98
CA SER A 8 -23.39 -10.37 -5.61
C SER A 8 -22.47 -9.55 -4.72
N GLY A 9 -21.55 -8.77 -5.30
CA GLY A 9 -20.64 -7.91 -4.53
C GLY A 9 -21.36 -6.92 -3.59
N THR A 10 -20.63 -6.33 -2.65
CA THR A 10 -21.18 -5.31 -1.74
C THR A 10 -21.57 -4.07 -2.52
N THR A 11 -22.77 -3.54 -2.26
CA THR A 11 -23.27 -2.29 -2.86
C THR A 11 -22.79 -1.08 -2.08
N ILE A 12 -22.30 -0.08 -2.80
CA ILE A 12 -21.83 1.20 -2.26
C ILE A 12 -22.73 2.29 -2.79
N ASN A 13 -23.32 3.05 -1.87
CA ASN A 13 -24.23 4.15 -2.18
C ASN A 13 -23.58 5.47 -1.77
N SER A 14 -23.61 6.45 -2.67
CA SER A 14 -23.23 7.82 -2.39
C SER A 14 -24.48 8.68 -2.22
N TYR A 15 -24.52 9.48 -1.16
CA TYR A 15 -25.64 10.38 -0.87
C TYR A 15 -25.14 11.82 -0.78
N ASN A 16 -26.00 12.79 -1.12
CA ASN A 16 -25.73 14.19 -0.83
C ASN A 16 -25.94 14.48 0.68
N LEU A 17 -25.59 15.69 1.11
CA LEU A 17 -25.74 16.11 2.52
C LEU A 17 -27.19 16.14 3.01
N SER A 18 -28.16 16.14 2.08
CA SER A 18 -29.59 16.06 2.37
C SER A 18 -30.09 14.61 2.42
N GLY A 19 -29.22 13.61 2.26
CA GLY A 19 -29.57 12.18 2.25
C GLY A 19 -30.18 11.67 0.95
N THR A 20 -30.12 12.43 -0.15
CA THR A 20 -30.57 11.97 -1.47
C THR A 20 -29.50 11.11 -2.13
N LEU A 21 -29.87 9.94 -2.64
CA LEU A 21 -28.96 9.06 -3.39
C LEU A 21 -28.45 9.76 -4.66
N ILE A 22 -27.13 9.81 -4.83
CA ILE A 22 -26.44 10.37 -6.00
C ILE A 22 -26.06 9.25 -6.96
N SER A 23 -25.43 8.19 -6.44
CA SER A 23 -24.90 7.10 -7.25
C SER A 23 -24.81 5.80 -6.45
N THR A 24 -24.75 4.69 -7.19
CA THR A 24 -24.55 3.35 -6.66
C THR A 24 -23.56 2.61 -7.54
N PHE A 25 -22.63 1.89 -6.92
CA PHE A 25 -21.83 0.88 -7.62
C PHE A 25 -21.70 -0.40 -6.79
N THR A 26 -21.36 -1.49 -7.46
CA THR A 26 -21.14 -2.79 -6.82
C THR A 26 -19.65 -3.08 -6.79
N SER A 27 -19.09 -3.30 -5.60
CA SER A 27 -17.69 -3.69 -5.47
C SER A 27 -17.45 -5.09 -6.03
N ALA A 28 -16.20 -5.37 -6.40
CA ALA A 28 -15.75 -6.71 -6.73
C ALA A 28 -15.65 -7.65 -5.51
N SER A 29 -15.80 -7.13 -4.29
CA SER A 29 -15.79 -7.90 -3.04
C SER A 29 -17.20 -8.30 -2.64
N THR A 30 -17.36 -9.52 -2.14
CA THR A 30 -18.63 -9.98 -1.54
C THR A 30 -18.69 -9.75 -0.03
N TYR A 31 -17.60 -9.27 0.59
CA TYR A 31 -17.48 -9.17 2.04
C TYR A 31 -16.71 -7.92 2.46
N THR A 32 -17.37 -6.77 2.32
CA THR A 32 -16.82 -5.47 2.69
C THR A 32 -17.31 -5.05 4.07
N GLU A 33 -16.40 -4.62 4.93
CA GLU A 33 -16.75 -4.21 6.32
C GLU A 33 -16.21 -2.84 6.71
N GLY A 34 -15.15 -2.37 6.06
CA GLY A 34 -14.56 -1.06 6.28
C GLY A 34 -14.61 -0.20 5.02
N ILE A 35 -14.85 1.10 5.19
CA ILE A 35 -14.79 2.09 4.12
C ILE A 35 -14.00 3.31 4.58
N ALA A 36 -13.12 3.81 3.71
CA ALA A 36 -12.42 5.07 3.89
C ALA A 36 -12.44 5.87 2.59
N ALA A 37 -12.39 7.20 2.70
CA ALA A 37 -12.25 8.09 1.55
C ALA A 37 -10.94 8.88 1.69
N ALA A 38 -10.09 8.83 0.66
CA ALA A 38 -8.81 9.53 0.66
C ALA A 38 -8.35 9.88 -0.77
N GLY A 39 -7.71 11.04 -0.93
CA GLY A 39 -7.14 11.44 -2.23
C GLY A 39 -8.14 11.43 -3.40
N GLY A 40 -9.44 11.66 -3.14
CA GLY A 40 -10.49 11.60 -4.16
C GLY A 40 -10.95 10.18 -4.55
N ASN A 41 -10.51 9.16 -3.83
CA ASN A 41 -10.85 7.75 -4.06
C ASN A 41 -11.61 7.14 -2.88
N ILE A 42 -12.24 6.00 -3.13
CA ILE A 42 -12.95 5.20 -2.14
C ILE A 42 -12.14 3.93 -1.89
N PHE A 43 -11.89 3.63 -0.63
CA PHE A 43 -11.17 2.43 -0.20
C PHE A 43 -12.11 1.52 0.57
N LEU A 44 -12.14 0.25 0.20
CA LEU A 44 -12.98 -0.76 0.83
C LEU A 44 -12.10 -1.85 1.39
N TYR A 45 -12.29 -2.18 2.67
CA TYR A 45 -11.69 -3.37 3.22
C TYR A 45 -12.53 -4.59 2.87
N ASN A 46 -11.90 -5.54 2.18
CA ASN A 46 -12.45 -6.87 1.97
C ASN A 46 -11.84 -7.84 2.99
N ALA A 47 -12.67 -8.44 3.84
CA ALA A 47 -12.20 -9.36 4.88
C ALA A 47 -11.85 -10.78 4.38
N GLY A 48 -11.92 -11.00 3.06
CA GLY A 48 -11.80 -12.33 2.47
C GLY A 48 -13.09 -13.13 2.69
N ALA A 49 -13.55 -13.83 1.65
CA ALA A 49 -14.76 -14.64 1.73
C ALA A 49 -14.50 -15.93 2.52
N SER A 50 -14.44 -15.85 3.86
CA SER A 50 -14.49 -17.05 4.69
C SER A 50 -15.70 -17.03 5.62
N ILE A 51 -16.62 -17.91 5.32
CA ILE A 51 -17.87 -18.19 6.04
C ILE A 51 -17.60 -18.33 7.55
N TYR A 52 -18.38 -17.62 8.38
CA TYR A 52 -18.51 -17.75 9.83
C TYR A 52 -17.89 -19.03 10.40
N GLY A 53 -16.72 -18.92 11.05
CA GLY A 53 -16.19 -19.98 11.90
C GLY A 53 -15.17 -20.94 11.29
N LYS A 54 -14.62 -20.67 10.11
CA LYS A 54 -13.35 -21.29 9.69
C LYS A 54 -12.43 -20.25 9.05
N PRO A 55 -11.11 -20.26 9.30
CA PRO A 55 -10.17 -19.61 8.40
C PRO A 55 -10.14 -20.47 7.14
N SER A 56 -10.92 -20.12 6.11
CA SER A 56 -10.75 -20.79 4.84
C SER A 56 -9.37 -20.37 4.32
N ASP A 57 -8.53 -21.38 4.10
CA ASP A 57 -7.54 -21.47 3.03
C ASP A 57 -6.54 -20.32 2.77
N GLY A 58 -6.39 -19.36 3.67
CA GLY A 58 -5.37 -18.31 3.52
C GLY A 58 -5.74 -17.22 2.54
N VAL A 59 -7.04 -16.96 2.33
CA VAL A 59 -7.49 -15.75 1.63
C VAL A 59 -7.25 -14.56 2.55
N GLU A 60 -6.19 -13.82 2.25
CA GLU A 60 -5.80 -12.61 2.96
C GLU A 60 -6.85 -11.52 2.71
N GLY A 61 -7.20 -10.76 3.74
CA GLY A 61 -7.95 -9.52 3.54
C GLY A 61 -7.13 -8.53 2.69
N TYR A 62 -7.80 -7.63 1.98
CA TYR A 62 -7.13 -6.63 1.16
C TYR A 62 -7.95 -5.35 1.11
N ILE A 63 -7.27 -4.23 0.88
CA ILE A 63 -7.91 -2.95 0.59
C ILE A 63 -8.11 -2.83 -0.91
N LEU A 64 -9.34 -2.58 -1.34
CA LEU A 64 -9.68 -2.27 -2.72
C LEU A 64 -9.81 -0.76 -2.90
N LYS A 65 -9.16 -0.20 -3.92
CA LYS A 65 -9.26 1.21 -4.29
C LYS A 65 -10.19 1.38 -5.48
N TYR A 66 -11.17 2.25 -5.34
CA TYR A 66 -12.10 2.63 -6.39
C TYR A 66 -12.01 4.12 -6.67
N ASP A 67 -12.24 4.50 -7.93
CA ASP A 67 -12.64 5.86 -8.22
C ASP A 67 -14.08 6.14 -7.69
N PRO A 68 -14.52 7.40 -7.59
CA PRO A 68 -15.87 7.73 -7.12
C PRO A 68 -17.01 7.21 -8.00
N THR A 69 -16.71 6.77 -9.23
CA THR A 69 -17.69 6.22 -10.17
C THR A 69 -17.87 4.71 -10.02
N GLY A 70 -17.00 4.05 -9.25
CA GLY A 70 -17.03 2.62 -8.99
C GLY A 70 -16.07 1.78 -9.84
N THR A 71 -15.15 2.41 -10.58
CA THR A 71 -14.08 1.68 -11.27
C THR A 71 -13.05 1.20 -10.26
N LEU A 72 -12.74 -0.10 -10.25
CA LEU A 72 -11.64 -0.65 -9.45
C LEU A 72 -10.30 -0.18 -10.05
N LEU A 73 -9.50 0.51 -9.25
CA LEU A 73 -8.20 1.07 -9.65
C LEU A 73 -7.03 0.21 -9.18
N ASP A 74 -7.10 -0.32 -7.95
CA ASP A 74 -5.98 -1.08 -7.34
C ASP A 74 -6.43 -1.94 -6.15
N SER A 75 -5.53 -2.79 -5.66
CA SER A 75 -5.67 -3.55 -4.42
C SER A 75 -4.38 -3.59 -3.60
N PHE A 76 -4.47 -3.45 -2.29
CA PHE A 76 -3.33 -3.47 -1.36
C PHE A 76 -3.42 -4.64 -0.38
N ALA A 77 -2.29 -5.33 -0.20
CA ALA A 77 -2.12 -6.40 0.77
C ALA A 77 -1.61 -5.86 2.13
N TYR A 78 -1.58 -6.74 3.14
CA TYR A 78 -1.04 -6.42 4.47
C TYR A 78 0.49 -6.29 4.47
N GLU A 79 1.00 -5.40 5.32
CA GLU A 79 2.45 -5.18 5.49
C GLU A 79 3.14 -6.22 6.40
N SER A 80 2.42 -6.93 7.26
CA SER A 80 3.07 -7.74 8.30
C SER A 80 2.40 -9.08 8.54
N GLY A 81 3.21 -10.06 8.96
CA GLY A 81 2.81 -11.45 9.22
C GLY A 81 1.78 -11.67 10.35
N ASP A 82 1.23 -10.60 10.91
CA ASP A 82 0.03 -10.64 11.75
C ASP A 82 -1.19 -10.60 10.82
N ARG A 83 -1.81 -11.76 10.63
CA ARG A 83 -3.05 -11.91 9.87
C ARG A 83 -4.19 -11.25 10.64
N PRO A 84 -4.81 -10.19 10.09
CA PRO A 84 -5.99 -9.64 10.72
C PRO A 84 -7.06 -10.69 10.78
N PRO A 85 -7.83 -10.66 11.86
CA PRO A 85 -8.73 -11.73 12.10
C PRO A 85 -9.97 -11.51 11.22
N PHE A 86 -10.79 -12.55 11.14
CA PHE A 86 -12.09 -12.43 10.51
C PHE A 86 -12.89 -11.34 11.24
N HIS A 87 -13.44 -10.40 10.47
CA HIS A 87 -14.12 -9.18 10.92
C HIS A 87 -13.23 -7.99 11.31
N SER A 88 -13.36 -6.91 10.54
CA SER A 88 -13.00 -5.55 10.96
C SER A 88 -14.26 -4.70 11.11
N GLU A 89 -14.23 -3.68 11.96
CA GLU A 89 -15.37 -2.76 12.10
C GLU A 89 -15.11 -1.38 11.49
N ALA A 90 -13.84 -1.03 11.27
CA ALA A 90 -13.48 0.31 10.83
C ALA A 90 -12.23 0.29 9.96
N LEU A 91 -12.22 1.17 8.97
CA LEU A 91 -11.07 1.50 8.14
C LEU A 91 -10.87 3.01 8.19
N SER A 92 -9.64 3.46 8.42
CA SER A 92 -9.27 4.88 8.38
C SER A 92 -7.98 5.05 7.58
N TYR A 93 -7.79 6.24 7.02
CA TYR A 93 -6.57 6.64 6.32
C TYR A 93 -5.99 7.88 7.00
N ASP A 94 -4.72 7.84 7.40
CA ASP A 94 -4.06 8.95 8.09
C ASP A 94 -3.28 9.90 7.16
N GLY A 95 -3.24 9.60 5.87
CA GLY A 95 -2.41 10.31 4.89
C GLY A 95 -1.27 9.45 4.34
N THR A 96 -0.89 8.36 5.02
CA THR A 96 0.22 7.48 4.66
C THR A 96 -0.11 6.00 4.78
N HIS A 97 -0.88 5.59 5.79
CA HIS A 97 -1.25 4.20 6.04
C HIS A 97 -2.77 4.06 6.22
N PHE A 98 -3.25 2.83 6.00
CA PHE A 98 -4.56 2.43 6.45
C PHE A 98 -4.49 1.81 7.84
N TRP A 99 -5.41 2.22 8.71
CA TRP A 99 -5.59 1.67 10.06
C TRP A 99 -6.92 0.95 10.16
N MET A 100 -6.91 -0.23 10.77
CA MET A 100 -8.09 -1.09 10.84
C MET A 100 -8.20 -1.75 12.22
N SER A 101 -9.39 -1.74 12.81
CA SER A 101 -9.66 -2.48 14.05
C SER A 101 -9.98 -3.94 13.75
N GLY A 102 -9.32 -4.88 14.43
CA GLY A 102 -9.68 -6.28 14.45
C GLY A 102 -10.75 -6.54 15.49
N TYR A 103 -11.94 -6.99 15.06
CA TYR A 103 -13.07 -7.23 15.98
C TYR A 103 -12.80 -8.41 16.91
N THR A 104 -12.28 -9.51 16.35
CA THR A 104 -12.21 -10.80 17.04
C THR A 104 -10.96 -10.97 17.91
N ASP A 105 -9.93 -10.14 17.74
CA ASP A 105 -8.68 -10.23 18.50
C ASP A 105 -8.33 -8.96 19.30
N GLY A 106 -9.13 -7.90 19.15
CA GLY A 106 -8.93 -6.63 19.85
C GLY A 106 -7.65 -5.88 19.46
N LYS A 107 -7.04 -6.22 18.31
CA LYS A 107 -5.84 -5.54 17.81
C LYS A 107 -6.20 -4.41 16.84
N VAL A 108 -5.21 -3.56 16.56
CA VAL A 108 -5.27 -2.58 15.47
C VAL A 108 -4.18 -2.91 14.47
N TYR A 109 -4.57 -2.98 13.21
CA TYR A 109 -3.74 -3.35 12.08
C TYR A 109 -3.37 -2.12 11.26
N ARG A 110 -2.14 -2.12 10.76
CA ARG A 110 -1.63 -1.13 9.81
C ARG A 110 -1.42 -1.80 8.45
N MET A 111 -1.78 -1.11 7.39
CA MET A 111 -1.65 -1.56 6.01
C MET A 111 -0.98 -0.49 5.15
N ALA A 112 -0.23 -0.95 4.15
CA ALA A 112 0.43 -0.10 3.17
C ALA A 112 -0.60 0.65 2.34
N ALA A 113 -0.34 1.93 2.14
CA ALA A 113 -0.93 2.67 1.03
C ALA A 113 0.03 2.67 -0.16
N GLU A 114 -0.38 3.30 -1.27
CA GLU A 114 0.31 3.31 -2.57
C GLU A 114 1.83 3.51 -2.55
N GLU A 115 2.37 4.17 -1.53
CA GLU A 115 3.80 4.54 -1.42
C GLU A 115 4.67 3.45 -0.76
N ASP A 116 4.09 2.48 -0.05
CA ASP A 116 4.82 1.41 0.63
C ASP A 116 4.75 0.07 -0.15
N LYS A 117 4.57 0.15 -1.48
CA LYS A 117 4.68 -0.99 -2.40
C LYS A 117 6.12 -1.48 -2.52
N GLY A 118 6.86 -1.59 -1.41
CA GLY A 118 8.27 -1.88 -1.41
C GLY A 118 8.96 -1.04 -2.47
N GLU A 119 9.29 0.20 -2.15
CA GLU A 119 10.58 0.67 -2.63
C GLU A 119 11.55 -0.43 -2.18
N ASP A 120 11.82 -1.41 -3.07
CA ASP A 120 13.15 -1.94 -3.23
C ASP A 120 13.93 -0.65 -3.20
N PHE A 121 14.62 -0.41 -2.07
CA PHE A 121 15.62 0.62 -1.96
C PHE A 121 16.61 0.20 -3.03
N GLY A 122 16.26 0.54 -4.28
CA GLY A 122 16.97 0.24 -5.47
C GLY A 122 18.32 0.71 -5.07
N THR A 123 19.26 -0.23 -5.06
CA THR A 123 20.60 -0.10 -4.52
C THR A 123 21.29 1.07 -5.22
N THR A 124 20.86 2.28 -4.86
CA THR A 124 21.59 3.52 -4.94
C THR A 124 22.59 3.28 -3.85
N THR A 125 23.58 2.47 -4.21
CA THR A 125 24.78 2.23 -3.46
C THR A 125 25.29 3.63 -3.18
N VAL A 126 24.94 4.14 -2.00
CA VAL A 126 25.51 5.38 -1.52
C VAL A 126 27.00 5.08 -1.53
N PRO A 127 27.79 5.76 -2.38
CA PRO A 127 29.19 5.42 -2.50
C PRO A 127 29.78 5.47 -1.09
N GLU A 128 30.42 4.37 -0.67
CA GLU A 128 30.97 4.30 0.68
C GLU A 128 31.80 5.57 0.93
N PRO A 129 31.81 6.13 2.15
CA PRO A 129 32.55 7.37 2.44
C PRO A 129 34.02 7.35 1.96
N SER A 130 34.62 6.17 1.92
CA SER A 130 35.95 5.88 1.35
C SER A 130 36.06 6.23 -0.14
N THR A 131 35.00 6.04 -0.94
CA THR A 131 34.93 6.35 -2.38
C THR A 131 35.11 7.84 -2.62
N TYR A 132 34.49 8.70 -1.80
CA TYR A 132 34.64 10.15 -1.89
C TYR A 132 36.05 10.61 -1.49
N ILE A 133 36.62 9.99 -0.46
CA ILE A 133 38.00 10.27 -0.03
C ILE A 133 39.00 9.83 -1.10
N LEU A 134 38.78 8.68 -1.74
CA LEU A 134 39.64 8.16 -2.79
C LEU A 134 39.57 9.01 -4.07
N LEU A 135 38.37 9.42 -4.50
CA LEU A 135 38.19 10.32 -5.64
C LEU A 135 38.79 11.70 -5.36
N GLY A 136 38.55 12.26 -4.18
CA GLY A 136 39.10 13.56 -3.78
C GLY A 136 40.62 13.53 -3.69
N SER A 137 41.20 12.51 -3.05
CA SER A 137 42.65 12.37 -2.90
C SER A 137 43.35 12.03 -4.22
N GLY A 138 42.75 11.16 -5.05
CA GLY A 138 43.26 10.81 -6.36
C GLY A 138 43.33 12.01 -7.32
N LEU A 139 42.28 12.85 -7.37
CA LEU A 139 42.24 14.02 -8.24
C LEU A 139 43.30 15.06 -7.82
N LEU A 140 43.49 15.29 -6.51
CA LEU A 140 44.54 16.15 -5.98
C LEU A 140 45.94 15.63 -6.30
N GLY A 141 46.14 14.31 -6.20
CA GLY A 141 47.39 13.65 -6.58
C GLY A 141 47.74 13.84 -8.06
N LEU A 142 46.76 13.68 -8.95
CA LEU A 142 46.91 13.89 -10.41
C LEU A 142 47.25 15.34 -10.76
N ILE A 143 46.62 16.32 -10.11
CA ILE A 143 46.93 17.75 -10.28
C ILE A 143 48.36 18.04 -9.81
N GLY A 144 48.78 17.44 -8.70
CA GLY A 144 50.15 17.54 -8.17
C GLY A 144 51.20 16.97 -9.13
N LEU A 145 50.96 15.79 -9.70
CA LEU A 145 51.85 15.18 -10.69
C LEU A 145 51.99 16.06 -11.94
N ARG A 146 50.89 16.61 -12.45
CA ARG A 146 50.89 17.45 -13.66
C ARG A 146 51.77 18.70 -13.50
N ARG A 147 51.81 19.29 -12.30
CA ARG A 147 52.68 20.42 -11.99
C ARG A 147 54.16 20.04 -11.95
N LYS A 148 54.49 18.85 -11.41
CA LYS A 148 55.88 18.38 -11.29
C LYS A 148 56.52 18.09 -12.66
N PHE A 149 55.75 17.57 -13.62
CA PHE A 149 56.27 17.32 -14.98
C PHE A 149 56.46 18.60 -15.81
N LYS A 150 55.64 19.63 -15.59
CA LYS A 150 55.85 20.95 -16.24
C LYS A 150 57.13 21.64 -15.77
N MET A 151 57.60 21.38 -14.56
CA MET A 151 58.81 22.02 -14.01
C MET A 151 60.12 21.33 -14.42
N LYS A 152 60.08 20.13 -15.00
CA LYS A 152 61.28 19.41 -15.48
C LYS A 152 61.56 19.57 -16.98
N ALA A 153 60.74 20.35 -17.69
CA ALA A 153 60.85 20.59 -19.12
C ALA A 153 61.32 22.01 -19.47
N SER A 154 61.99 22.70 -18.53
CA SER A 154 62.64 24.00 -18.74
C SER A 154 64.13 23.91 -18.45
#